data_AF-A0A7J0D5W8-F1
#
_entry.id   AF-A0A7J0D5W8-F1
#
_cell.length_a   1.000
_cell.length_b   1.000
_cell.length_c   1.000
_cell.angle_alpha   90.00
_cell.angle_beta   90.00
_cell.angle_gamma   90.00
#
_symmetry.space_group_name_H-M   'P 1'
#
loop_
_entity.id
_entity.type
_entity.pdbx_description
1 polymer ?
#
loop_
_entity_poly.entity_id
_entity_poly.type
_entity_poly.pdbx_seq_one_letter_code
_entity_poly.pdbx_strand_id
1 'polypeptide(L)'
;MLDALGPGTQVAQVRPVSGFNANLHPLFVPDEIGADRTYASLGADDVELVHDLSGDEVRVRVKATGEWADVLYAGVFAPLLLQPRLAPLLMDHPHGITDFGALVPRHITPVPGGDLVRTPRLRHRHLVLRRRRWELTGSTVAALLSELAAEGEVPVGTVARWRALLGVPDQLYLHGAPPARGGRVDEDLLRALDRPKPQYVDLGDALHLRCLGKWLTRHPDGVVLEEALPAPVRGETYAAVELVVETYRAGRANREEGR
;
A
#
# COMPACT_ATOMS: atom_id res chain seq x y z
N MET A 1 15.92 17.77 -19.69
CA MET A 1 14.76 17.14 -19.02
C MET A 1 13.52 17.14 -19.91
N LEU A 2 13.31 18.15 -20.75
CA LEU A 2 12.23 18.18 -21.75
C LEU A 2 12.39 17.14 -22.88
N ASP A 3 13.62 16.74 -23.23
CA ASP A 3 13.88 15.76 -24.30
C ASP A 3 13.48 14.30 -23.98
N ALA A 4 13.01 14.03 -22.76
CA ALA A 4 12.51 12.70 -22.35
C ALA A 4 11.01 12.51 -22.62
N LEU A 5 10.31 13.61 -22.90
CA LEU A 5 8.89 13.66 -23.19
C LEU A 5 8.75 13.68 -24.72
N GLY A 6 7.78 12.94 -25.26
CA GLY A 6 7.60 12.86 -26.72
C GLY A 6 7.48 14.25 -27.37
N PRO A 7 7.83 14.40 -28.66
CA PRO A 7 7.68 15.68 -29.35
C PRO A 7 6.25 16.21 -29.24
N GLY A 8 6.10 17.47 -28.81
CA GLY A 8 4.80 18.14 -28.72
C GLY A 8 3.98 17.87 -27.46
N THR A 9 4.48 17.06 -26.52
CA THR A 9 3.74 16.75 -25.31
C THR A 9 3.94 17.85 -24.26
N GLN A 10 2.88 18.62 -23.99
CA GLN A 10 2.84 19.49 -22.81
C GLN A 10 2.79 18.63 -21.56
N VAL A 11 3.51 19.02 -20.50
CA VAL A 11 3.44 18.34 -19.21
C VAL A 11 3.07 19.34 -18.15
N ALA A 12 2.02 19.04 -17.40
CA ALA A 12 1.58 19.85 -16.29
C ALA A 12 1.54 19.00 -15.02
N GLN A 13 2.09 19.51 -13.92
CA GLN A 13 2.00 18.82 -12.64
C GLN A 13 0.76 19.25 -11.87
N VAL A 14 0.18 18.35 -11.07
CA VAL A 14 -0.90 18.74 -10.16
C VAL A 14 -0.30 19.50 -8.97
N ARG A 15 -0.73 20.74 -8.79
CA ARG A 15 -0.24 21.60 -7.71
C ARG A 15 -0.52 20.96 -6.34
N PRO A 16 0.47 20.93 -5.43
CA PRO A 16 0.31 20.31 -4.13
C PRO A 16 -0.55 21.15 -3.17
N VAL A 17 -1.89 21.03 -3.20
CA VAL A 17 -2.72 21.70 -2.19
C VAL A 17 -4.09 21.05 -1.94
N SER A 18 -4.26 20.63 -0.68
CA SER A 18 -5.52 20.55 0.08
C SER A 18 -5.23 20.75 1.60
N GLY A 19 -4.18 21.50 1.96
CA GLY A 19 -3.76 21.68 3.37
C GLY A 19 -3.00 20.49 3.99
N PHE A 20 -2.54 19.53 3.17
CA PHE A 20 -1.82 18.34 3.64
C PHE A 20 -0.32 18.46 3.41
N ASN A 21 0.45 18.53 4.50
CA ASN A 21 1.88 18.80 4.49
C ASN A 21 2.72 17.76 3.74
N ALA A 22 2.33 16.48 3.77
CA ALA A 22 3.07 15.44 3.08
C ALA A 22 2.95 15.51 1.55
N ASN A 23 2.04 16.35 1.01
CA ASN A 23 1.91 16.55 -0.42
C ASN A 23 2.86 17.61 -0.98
N LEU A 24 3.57 18.35 -0.14
CA LEU A 24 4.49 19.40 -0.57
C LEU A 24 5.67 18.79 -1.34
N HIS A 25 5.88 19.26 -2.57
CA HIS A 25 6.98 18.87 -3.44
C HIS A 25 7.46 20.05 -4.29
N PRO A 26 8.70 20.02 -4.82
CA PRO A 26 9.20 21.05 -5.74
C PRO A 26 8.40 21.13 -7.04
N LEU A 27 8.52 22.26 -7.74
CA LEU A 27 8.05 22.39 -9.12
C LEU A 27 9.02 21.64 -10.06
N PHE A 28 8.55 20.58 -10.73
CA PHE A 28 9.34 19.76 -11.65
C PHE A 28 9.18 20.15 -13.12
N VAL A 29 8.03 20.74 -13.48
CA VAL A 29 7.66 21.15 -14.83
C VAL A 29 7.11 22.58 -14.81
N PRO A 30 7.19 23.35 -15.91
CA PRO A 30 6.80 24.75 -15.91
C PRO A 30 5.30 24.99 -15.68
N ASP A 31 4.46 24.02 -16.04
CA ASP A 31 3.00 24.13 -15.92
C ASP A 31 2.45 23.39 -14.71
N GLU A 32 1.44 23.99 -14.06
CA GLU A 32 0.72 23.39 -12.95
C GLU A 32 -0.79 23.42 -13.18
N ILE A 33 -1.47 22.33 -12.84
CA ILE A 33 -2.92 22.24 -12.75
C ILE A 33 -3.33 22.43 -11.29
N GLY A 34 -4.20 23.39 -11.01
CA GLY A 34 -4.70 23.66 -9.66
C GLY A 34 -6.13 24.19 -9.62
N ALA A 35 -6.71 24.23 -8.42
CA ALA A 35 -8.03 24.83 -8.21
C ALA A 35 -8.00 26.37 -8.22
N ASP A 36 -6.86 26.97 -7.85
CA ASP A 36 -6.68 28.42 -7.83
C ASP A 36 -5.71 28.87 -8.92
N ARG A 37 -6.25 29.52 -9.95
CA ARG A 37 -5.50 30.07 -11.09
C ARG A 37 -4.53 31.20 -10.71
N THR A 38 -4.65 31.76 -9.51
CA THR A 38 -3.66 32.74 -9.00
C THR A 38 -2.30 32.10 -8.80
N TYR A 39 -2.27 30.78 -8.57
CA TYR A 39 -1.07 30.04 -8.22
C TYR A 39 -0.75 28.87 -9.17
N ALA A 40 -1.55 28.65 -10.21
CA ALA A 40 -1.39 27.56 -11.17
C ALA A 40 -1.53 28.11 -12.59
N SER A 41 -0.73 27.61 -13.54
CA SER A 41 -0.80 28.04 -14.94
C SER A 41 -2.08 27.55 -15.63
N LEU A 42 -2.62 26.43 -15.17
CA LEU A 42 -3.90 25.85 -15.59
C LEU A 42 -4.83 25.69 -14.39
N GLY A 43 -6.06 26.17 -14.54
CA GLY A 43 -7.17 25.81 -13.67
C GLY A 43 -7.68 24.41 -13.99
N ALA A 44 -8.24 23.71 -13.01
CA ALA A 44 -8.88 22.41 -13.23
C ALA A 44 -9.97 22.45 -14.33
N ASP A 45 -10.61 23.60 -14.55
CA ASP A 45 -11.64 23.80 -15.58
C ASP A 45 -11.07 24.06 -16.98
N ASP A 46 -9.75 24.24 -17.11
CA ASP A 46 -9.07 24.47 -18.40
C ASP A 46 -8.69 23.18 -19.11
N VAL A 47 -8.80 22.07 -18.41
CA VAL A 47 -8.47 20.74 -18.91
C VAL A 47 -9.72 19.88 -18.97
N GLU A 48 -9.67 18.87 -19.83
CA GLU A 48 -10.72 17.86 -19.95
C GLU A 48 -10.11 16.49 -20.23
N LEU A 49 -10.83 15.44 -19.83
CA LEU A 49 -10.52 14.06 -20.18
C LEU A 49 -11.21 13.72 -21.50
N VAL A 50 -10.43 13.25 -22.45
CA VAL A 50 -10.90 12.90 -23.80
C VAL A 50 -10.40 11.50 -24.14
N HIS A 51 -11.25 10.68 -24.75
CA HIS A 51 -10.84 9.41 -25.31
C HIS A 51 -10.07 9.65 -26.62
N ASP A 52 -8.78 9.36 -26.61
CA ASP A 52 -7.94 9.32 -27.79
C ASP A 52 -8.21 8.01 -28.54
N LEU A 53 -9.05 8.08 -29.57
CA LEU A 53 -9.44 6.92 -30.37
C LEU A 53 -8.28 6.26 -31.11
N SER A 54 -7.15 6.94 -31.28
CA SER A 54 -5.99 6.40 -32.00
C SER A 54 -5.13 5.49 -31.13
N GLY A 55 -4.95 5.88 -29.86
CA GLY A 55 -4.25 5.09 -28.84
C GLY A 55 -5.16 4.17 -28.02
N ASP A 56 -6.48 4.38 -28.10
CA ASP A 56 -7.49 3.78 -27.23
C ASP A 56 -7.23 4.07 -25.74
N GLU A 57 -6.90 5.32 -25.42
CA GLU A 57 -6.52 5.79 -24.08
C GLU A 57 -7.37 7.01 -23.66
N VAL A 58 -7.59 7.19 -22.35
CA VAL A 58 -8.18 8.44 -21.85
C VAL A 58 -7.04 9.41 -21.53
N ARG A 59 -7.02 10.54 -22.23
CA ARG A 59 -5.93 11.52 -22.15
C ARG A 59 -6.45 12.88 -21.70
N VAL A 60 -5.56 13.68 -21.14
CA VAL A 60 -5.88 15.05 -20.73
C VAL A 60 -5.60 16.00 -21.89
N ARG A 61 -6.56 16.86 -22.19
CA ARG A 61 -6.46 17.90 -23.24
C ARG A 61 -6.64 19.28 -22.61
N VAL A 62 -5.83 20.24 -23.06
CA VAL A 62 -6.00 21.66 -22.71
C VAL A 62 -7.05 22.27 -23.63
N LYS A 63 -8.16 22.75 -23.07
CA LYS A 63 -9.33 23.20 -23.85
C LYS A 63 -9.03 24.37 -24.79
N ALA A 64 -8.18 25.30 -24.35
CA ALA A 64 -7.91 26.53 -25.11
C ALA A 64 -7.09 26.28 -26.38
N THR A 65 -6.19 25.30 -26.36
CA THR A 65 -5.28 25.00 -27.47
C THR A 65 -5.69 23.76 -28.25
N GLY A 66 -6.41 22.84 -27.61
CA GLY A 66 -6.70 21.51 -28.16
C GLY A 66 -5.52 20.53 -28.05
N GLU A 67 -4.40 20.94 -27.44
CA GLU A 67 -3.19 20.12 -27.30
C GLU A 67 -3.32 19.11 -26.17
N TRP A 68 -2.63 17.97 -26.32
CA TRP A 68 -2.53 16.94 -25.29
C TRP A 68 -1.58 17.37 -24.16
N ALA A 69 -1.94 17.01 -22.94
CA ALA A 69 -1.12 17.21 -21.75
C ALA A 69 -0.93 15.89 -20.99
N ASP A 70 0.31 15.56 -20.65
CA ASP A 70 0.60 14.53 -19.66
C ASP A 70 0.55 15.14 -18.26
N VAL A 71 0.00 14.41 -17.30
CA VAL A 71 -0.22 14.91 -15.94
C VAL A 71 0.76 14.28 -14.96
N LEU A 72 1.64 15.09 -14.38
CA LEU A 72 2.54 14.64 -13.34
C LEU A 72 1.89 14.81 -11.97
N TYR A 73 1.79 13.73 -11.19
CA TYR A 73 1.45 13.82 -9.78
C TYR A 73 2.61 13.30 -8.93
N ALA A 74 3.37 14.24 -8.35
CA ALA A 74 4.49 13.94 -7.45
C ALA A 74 4.09 13.97 -5.97
N GLY A 75 2.78 14.03 -5.69
CA GLY A 75 2.24 13.94 -4.35
C GLY A 75 2.17 12.51 -3.82
N VAL A 76 2.09 12.36 -2.49
CA VAL A 76 1.99 11.04 -1.82
C VAL A 76 0.55 10.68 -1.44
N PHE A 77 -0.41 11.57 -1.68
CA PHE A 77 -1.82 11.30 -1.40
C PHE A 77 -2.37 10.27 -2.36
N ALA A 78 -3.20 9.34 -1.87
CA ALA A 78 -4.00 8.51 -2.76
C ALA A 78 -4.87 9.45 -3.65
N PRO A 79 -4.88 9.30 -4.98
CA PRO A 79 -5.61 10.21 -5.88
C PRO A 79 -7.08 10.43 -5.49
N LEU A 80 -7.73 9.42 -4.90
CA LEU A 80 -9.11 9.48 -4.41
C LEU A 80 -9.35 10.50 -3.28
N LEU A 81 -8.30 10.91 -2.57
CA LEU A 81 -8.40 11.90 -1.50
C LEU A 81 -8.15 13.33 -2.02
N LEU A 82 -7.73 13.49 -3.27
CA LEU A 82 -7.61 14.80 -3.90
C LEU A 82 -9.00 15.43 -4.10
N GLN A 83 -9.00 16.72 -4.43
CA GLN A 83 -10.24 17.40 -4.77
C GLN A 83 -10.96 16.65 -5.91
N PRO A 84 -12.31 16.54 -5.87
CA PRO A 84 -13.06 15.71 -6.84
C PRO A 84 -12.80 16.02 -8.32
N ARG A 85 -12.40 17.25 -8.66
CA ARG A 85 -12.05 17.62 -10.05
C ARG A 85 -10.64 17.23 -10.47
N LEU A 86 -9.71 17.07 -9.52
CA LEU A 86 -8.34 16.67 -9.79
C LEU A 86 -8.18 15.16 -9.82
N ALA A 87 -8.95 14.44 -8.98
CA ALA A 87 -8.84 12.98 -8.89
C ALA A 87 -8.97 12.28 -10.26
N PRO A 88 -9.98 12.57 -11.12
CA PRO A 88 -10.14 11.92 -12.41
C PRO A 88 -8.94 12.08 -13.35
N LEU A 89 -8.19 13.18 -13.25
CA LEU A 89 -7.00 13.44 -14.08
C LEU A 89 -5.86 12.44 -13.81
N LEU A 90 -5.92 11.74 -12.67
CA LEU A 90 -4.90 10.80 -12.21
C LEU A 90 -5.39 9.35 -12.15
N MET A 91 -6.69 9.10 -12.34
CA MET A 91 -7.25 7.75 -12.15
C MET A 91 -6.91 6.79 -13.29
N ASP A 92 -6.62 7.29 -14.50
CA ASP A 92 -6.16 6.48 -15.63
C ASP A 92 -4.63 6.42 -15.75
N HIS A 93 -3.90 7.10 -14.84
CA HIS A 93 -2.46 6.94 -14.82
C HIS A 93 -2.09 5.53 -14.33
N PRO A 94 -1.06 4.88 -14.91
CA PRO A 94 -0.59 3.56 -14.50
C PRO A 94 0.13 3.55 -13.14
N HIS A 95 -0.21 4.47 -12.24
CA HIS A 95 0.29 4.58 -10.86
C HIS A 95 -0.49 3.63 -9.93
N GLY A 96 -0.50 2.34 -10.27
CA GLY A 96 -1.14 1.30 -9.46
C GLY A 96 -0.15 0.62 -8.52
N ILE A 97 -0.56 0.36 -7.28
CA ILE A 97 0.10 -0.65 -6.44
C ILE A 97 -0.22 -2.01 -7.04
N THR A 98 0.80 -2.75 -7.48
CA THR A 98 0.63 -4.14 -7.92
C THR A 98 0.56 -5.05 -6.71
N ASP A 99 -0.57 -5.75 -6.53
CA ASP A 99 -0.69 -6.82 -5.53
C ASP A 99 -0.52 -8.20 -6.19
N PHE A 100 0.45 -8.98 -5.71
CA PHE A 100 0.68 -10.35 -6.16
C PHE A 100 -0.16 -11.38 -5.40
N GLY A 101 -1.08 -10.93 -4.54
CA GLY A 101 -1.83 -11.80 -3.64
C GLY A 101 -2.61 -12.92 -4.33
N ALA A 102 -3.16 -12.64 -5.51
CA ALA A 102 -3.91 -13.61 -6.33
C ALA A 102 -3.04 -14.77 -6.86
N LEU A 103 -1.71 -14.61 -6.92
CA LEU A 103 -0.79 -15.64 -7.40
C LEU A 103 -0.35 -16.60 -6.28
N VAL A 104 -0.68 -16.31 -5.02
CA VAL A 104 -0.13 -17.04 -3.88
C VAL A 104 -1.07 -18.16 -3.44
N PRO A 105 -0.62 -19.43 -3.43
CA PRO A 105 -1.42 -20.55 -2.94
C PRO A 105 -1.87 -20.35 -1.49
N ARG A 106 -3.09 -20.81 -1.18
CA ARG A 106 -3.66 -20.76 0.17
C ARG A 106 -3.73 -22.18 0.73
N HIS A 107 -3.18 -22.38 1.92
CA HIS A 107 -3.25 -23.65 2.65
C HIS A 107 -4.14 -23.47 3.87
N ILE A 108 -5.16 -24.31 4.00
CA ILE A 108 -6.14 -24.23 5.09
C ILE A 108 -5.89 -25.40 6.04
N THR A 109 -5.89 -25.15 7.34
CA THR A 109 -5.70 -26.18 8.38
C THR A 109 -6.58 -25.85 9.59
N PRO A 110 -7.30 -26.83 10.16
CA PRO A 110 -8.14 -26.60 11.32
C PRO A 110 -7.30 -26.26 12.56
N VAL A 111 -7.76 -25.29 13.35
CA VAL A 111 -7.18 -24.83 14.61
C VAL A 111 -8.31 -24.53 15.63
N PRO A 112 -8.03 -24.39 16.94
CA PRO A 112 -9.06 -24.02 17.89
C PRO A 112 -9.76 -22.72 17.48
N GLY A 113 -11.09 -22.77 17.40
CA GLY A 113 -11.90 -21.63 17.00
C GLY A 113 -12.11 -21.46 15.49
N GLY A 114 -11.49 -22.24 14.60
CA GLY A 114 -11.77 -22.15 13.16
C GLY A 114 -10.64 -22.68 12.28
N ASP A 115 -10.38 -21.97 11.19
CA ASP A 115 -9.35 -22.34 10.21
C ASP A 115 -8.20 -21.33 10.23
N LEU A 116 -6.98 -21.87 10.15
CA LEU A 116 -5.78 -21.13 9.81
C LEU A 116 -5.63 -21.10 8.29
N VAL A 117 -5.53 -19.91 7.70
CA VAL A 117 -5.11 -19.75 6.30
C VAL A 117 -3.64 -19.35 6.26
N ARG A 118 -2.79 -20.22 5.72
CA ARG A 118 -1.36 -19.95 5.53
C ARG A 118 -1.05 -19.71 4.07
N THR A 119 -0.33 -18.62 3.78
CA THR A 119 0.21 -18.33 2.44
C THR A 119 1.74 -18.35 2.48
N PRO A 120 2.43 -19.04 1.55
CA PRO A 120 3.88 -19.07 1.51
C PRO A 120 4.47 -17.72 1.06
N ARG A 121 5.77 -17.55 1.29
CA ARG A 121 6.52 -16.42 0.75
C ARG A 121 6.58 -16.53 -0.78
N LEU A 122 6.18 -15.47 -1.48
CA LEU A 122 6.34 -15.35 -2.93
C LEU A 122 7.64 -14.63 -3.25
N ARG A 123 8.46 -15.22 -4.13
CA ARG A 123 9.74 -14.65 -4.53
C ARG A 123 9.91 -14.67 -6.04
N HIS A 124 10.60 -13.67 -6.56
CA HIS A 124 11.21 -13.71 -7.88
C HIS A 124 12.72 -13.53 -7.74
N ARG A 125 13.48 -14.61 -7.91
CA ARG A 125 14.92 -14.66 -7.61
C ARG A 125 15.18 -14.16 -6.18
N HIS A 126 15.93 -13.08 -6.01
CA HIS A 126 16.26 -12.50 -4.71
C HIS A 126 15.17 -11.59 -4.16
N LEU A 127 14.21 -11.14 -4.97
CA LEU A 127 13.13 -10.24 -4.57
C LEU A 127 12.02 -11.01 -3.85
N VAL A 128 11.60 -10.49 -2.71
CA VAL A 128 10.42 -10.99 -1.99
C VAL A 128 9.24 -10.13 -2.40
N LEU A 129 8.32 -10.72 -3.16
CA LEU A 129 7.13 -10.04 -3.68
C LEU A 129 5.98 -10.06 -2.66
N ARG A 130 5.93 -11.11 -1.83
CA ARG A 130 4.99 -11.23 -0.71
C ARG A 130 5.62 -12.04 0.41
N ARG A 131 5.51 -11.54 1.64
CA ARG A 131 5.93 -12.25 2.85
C ARG A 131 4.97 -13.40 3.16
N ARG A 132 5.47 -14.44 3.85
CA ARG A 132 4.65 -15.53 4.41
C ARG A 132 3.66 -14.96 5.42
N ARG A 133 2.40 -15.43 5.38
CA ARG A 133 1.33 -14.99 6.29
C ARG A 133 0.55 -16.17 6.87
N TRP A 134 -0.01 -15.92 8.04
CA TRP A 134 -0.93 -16.77 8.77
C TRP A 134 -2.14 -15.93 9.16
N GLU A 135 -3.30 -16.22 8.59
CA GLU A 135 -4.54 -15.51 8.84
C GLU A 135 -5.39 -16.33 9.81
N LEU A 136 -5.80 -15.70 10.90
CA LEU A 136 -6.65 -16.28 11.93
C LEU A 136 -8.00 -15.56 11.93
N THR A 137 -9.08 -16.33 12.02
CA THR A 137 -10.43 -15.78 12.18
C THR A 137 -10.61 -15.13 13.54
N GLY A 138 -11.60 -14.23 13.68
CA GLY A 138 -11.96 -13.63 14.97
C GLY A 138 -12.26 -14.67 16.07
N SER A 139 -12.90 -15.78 15.71
CA SER A 139 -13.17 -16.90 16.63
C SER A 139 -11.89 -17.61 17.10
N THR A 140 -10.89 -17.75 16.23
CA THR A 140 -9.56 -18.28 16.59
C THR A 140 -8.83 -17.31 17.52
N VAL A 141 -8.91 -16.00 17.23
CA VAL A 141 -8.37 -14.94 18.11
C VAL A 141 -9.02 -14.97 19.49
N ALA A 142 -10.34 -15.15 19.56
CA ALA A 142 -11.07 -15.26 20.82
C ALA A 142 -10.65 -16.49 21.65
N ALA A 143 -10.44 -17.64 21.01
CA ALA A 143 -9.92 -18.85 21.67
C ALA A 143 -8.53 -18.59 22.26
N LEU A 144 -7.61 -18.01 21.48
CA LEU A 144 -6.28 -17.63 21.95
C LEU A 144 -6.36 -16.64 23.13
N LEU A 145 -7.16 -15.58 23.01
CA LEU A 145 -7.33 -14.58 24.09
C LEU A 145 -7.82 -15.21 25.40
N SER A 146 -8.76 -16.15 25.33
CA SER A 146 -9.26 -16.89 26.50
C SER A 146 -8.16 -17.69 27.19
N GLU A 147 -7.34 -18.40 26.42
CA GLU A 147 -6.23 -19.20 26.95
C GLU A 147 -5.11 -18.32 27.52
N LEU A 148 -4.79 -17.20 26.87
CA LEU A 148 -3.80 -16.22 27.37
C LEU A 148 -4.26 -15.66 28.73
N ALA A 149 -5.54 -15.32 28.87
CA ALA A 149 -6.10 -14.79 30.11
C ALA A 149 -6.08 -15.82 31.26
N ALA A 150 -6.16 -17.12 30.94
CA ALA A 150 -6.17 -18.18 31.93
C ALA A 150 -4.78 -18.49 32.53
N GLU A 151 -3.68 -18.22 31.80
CA GLU A 151 -2.32 -18.57 32.25
C GLU A 151 -1.70 -17.53 33.20
N GLY A 152 -2.04 -16.25 33.05
CA GLY A 152 -1.56 -15.17 33.93
C GLY A 152 -0.75 -14.09 33.19
N GLU A 153 0.12 -13.38 33.92
CA GLU A 153 0.73 -12.12 33.46
C GLU A 153 1.71 -12.29 32.28
N VAL A 154 2.43 -13.41 32.21
CA VAL A 154 3.36 -13.73 31.11
C VAL A 154 3.02 -15.14 30.58
N PRO A 155 2.21 -15.26 29.53
CA PRO A 155 1.62 -16.54 29.09
C PRO A 155 2.56 -17.37 28.19
N VAL A 156 3.70 -17.80 28.73
CA VAL A 156 4.77 -18.50 27.96
C VAL A 156 4.28 -19.83 27.37
N GLY A 157 3.59 -20.65 28.15
CA GLY A 157 3.17 -21.98 27.76
C GLY A 157 2.11 -21.96 26.66
N THR A 158 1.12 -21.07 26.78
CA THR A 158 0.07 -20.84 25.78
C THR A 158 0.69 -20.33 24.50
N VAL A 159 1.58 -19.33 24.56
CA VAL A 159 2.24 -18.81 23.36
C VAL A 159 3.12 -19.87 22.69
N ALA A 160 3.87 -20.67 23.45
CA ALA A 160 4.67 -21.76 22.88
C ALA A 160 3.81 -22.83 22.18
N ARG A 161 2.68 -23.22 22.79
CA ARG A 161 1.72 -24.17 22.21
C ARG A 161 1.13 -23.63 20.91
N TRP A 162 0.64 -22.38 20.92
CA TRP A 162 0.07 -21.75 19.73
C TRP A 162 1.11 -21.53 18.64
N ARG A 163 2.35 -21.17 18.99
CA ARG A 163 3.43 -21.05 18.02
C ARG A 163 3.70 -22.37 17.30
N ALA A 164 3.76 -23.47 18.06
CA ALA A 164 3.94 -24.82 17.51
C ALA A 164 2.76 -25.23 16.62
N LEU A 165 1.53 -24.96 17.06
CA LEU A 165 0.31 -25.26 16.32
C LEU A 165 0.24 -24.50 14.98
N LEU A 166 0.52 -23.20 14.99
CA LEU A 166 0.44 -22.34 13.80
C LEU A 166 1.68 -22.48 12.90
N GLY A 167 2.79 -23.00 13.44
CA GLY A 167 4.07 -23.09 12.75
C GLY A 167 4.63 -21.70 12.38
N VAL A 168 4.48 -20.72 13.27
CA VAL A 168 4.97 -19.34 13.09
C VAL A 168 6.37 -19.16 13.68
N PRO A 169 7.21 -18.27 13.12
CA PRO A 169 8.48 -17.88 13.73
C PRO A 169 8.27 -17.06 15.02
N ASP A 170 9.34 -16.83 15.77
CA ASP A 170 9.28 -16.02 16.99
C ASP A 170 9.00 -14.54 16.69
N GLN A 171 9.53 -14.00 15.59
CA GLN A 171 9.41 -12.59 15.23
C GLN A 171 8.44 -12.39 14.06
N LEU A 172 7.43 -11.56 14.30
CA LEU A 172 6.27 -11.38 13.42
C LEU A 172 5.83 -9.90 13.40
N TYR A 173 5.05 -9.55 12.38
CA TYR A 173 4.17 -8.39 12.41
C TYR A 173 2.73 -8.86 12.56
N LEU A 174 1.99 -8.21 13.46
CA LEU A 174 0.60 -8.45 13.77
C LEU A 174 -0.23 -7.29 13.23
N HIS A 175 -1.23 -7.58 12.38
CA HIS A 175 -2.17 -6.57 11.89
C HIS A 175 -3.54 -7.18 11.59
N GLY A 176 -4.57 -6.34 11.49
CA GLY A 176 -5.92 -6.81 11.16
C GLY A 176 -6.00 -7.48 9.78
N ALA A 177 -6.91 -8.44 9.63
CA ALA A 177 -7.25 -9.02 8.34
C ALA A 177 -7.72 -7.93 7.34
N PRO A 178 -7.38 -8.04 6.03
CA PRO A 178 -7.98 -7.19 5.01
C PRO A 178 -9.50 -7.22 5.15
N PRO A 179 -10.21 -6.08 5.03
CA PRO A 179 -11.66 -6.10 5.12
C PRO A 179 -12.18 -6.86 3.90
N ALA A 180 -13.37 -7.45 4.01
CA ALA A 180 -14.11 -7.78 2.80
C ALA A 180 -14.27 -6.50 1.99
N ARG A 181 -13.93 -6.54 0.69
CA ARG A 181 -14.14 -5.39 -0.20
C ARG A 181 -15.63 -5.03 -0.14
N GLY A 182 -15.93 -3.79 0.24
CA GLY A 182 -17.26 -3.24 0.15
C GLY A 182 -17.63 -2.90 -1.29
N GLY A 183 -18.87 -2.49 -1.51
CA GLY A 183 -19.30 -1.97 -2.81
C GLY A 183 -18.79 -0.55 -3.11
N ARG A 184 -18.15 0.12 -2.13
CA ARG A 184 -17.79 1.53 -2.17
C ARG A 184 -16.30 1.73 -1.87
N VAL A 185 -15.55 2.18 -2.89
CA VAL A 185 -14.08 2.28 -2.87
C VAL A 185 -13.58 3.38 -1.92
N ASP A 186 -14.33 4.48 -1.81
CA ASP A 186 -14.05 5.60 -0.89
C ASP A 186 -14.12 5.16 0.57
N GLU A 187 -15.18 4.44 0.94
CA GLU A 187 -15.33 3.90 2.30
C GLU A 187 -14.27 2.85 2.64
N ASP A 188 -13.95 1.97 1.69
CA ASP A 188 -12.91 0.96 1.87
C ASP A 188 -11.52 1.59 2.08
N LEU A 189 -11.22 2.69 1.38
CA LEU A 189 -9.97 3.45 1.57
C LEU A 189 -9.92 4.08 2.96
N LEU A 190 -10.99 4.76 3.40
CA LEU A 190 -11.04 5.37 4.74
C LEU A 190 -10.89 4.31 5.84
N ARG A 191 -11.61 3.19 5.72
CA ARG A 191 -11.47 2.04 6.63
C ARG A 191 -10.08 1.41 6.59
N ALA A 192 -9.34 1.53 5.49
CA ALA A 192 -7.96 1.06 5.42
C ALA A 192 -6.99 2.02 6.13
N LEU A 193 -7.21 3.34 6.03
CA LEU A 193 -6.40 4.37 6.67
C LEU A 193 -6.56 4.40 8.19
N ASP A 194 -7.75 4.12 8.70
CA ASP A 194 -8.04 4.07 10.14
C ASP A 194 -7.49 2.81 10.84
N ARG A 195 -6.83 1.91 10.11
CA ARG A 195 -6.34 0.67 10.68
C ARG A 195 -5.16 0.91 11.60
N PRO A 196 -5.10 0.19 12.74
CA PRO A 196 -3.87 0.11 13.50
C PRO A 196 -2.73 -0.33 12.59
N LYS A 197 -1.63 0.41 12.63
CA LYS A 197 -0.40 0.04 11.91
C LYS A 197 0.05 -1.36 12.34
N PRO A 198 0.71 -2.13 11.46
CA PRO A 198 1.29 -3.40 11.84
C PRO A 198 2.18 -3.28 13.07
N GLN A 199 1.95 -4.14 14.05
CA GLN A 199 2.67 -4.18 15.32
C GLN A 199 3.75 -5.25 15.25
N TYR A 200 5.01 -4.88 15.45
CA TYR A 200 6.08 -5.87 15.64
C TYR A 200 5.87 -6.66 16.94
N VAL A 201 6.02 -7.98 16.87
CA VAL A 201 5.87 -8.92 17.98
C VAL A 201 7.06 -9.88 18.00
N ASP A 202 7.74 -9.99 19.14
CA ASP A 202 8.72 -11.04 19.42
C ASP A 202 8.13 -12.00 20.47
N LEU A 203 7.73 -13.20 20.04
CA LEU A 203 7.15 -14.25 20.90
C LEU A 203 8.18 -14.92 21.83
N GLY A 204 9.45 -14.53 21.74
CA GLY A 204 10.50 -14.89 22.67
C GLY A 204 10.85 -13.77 23.65
N ASP A 205 10.10 -12.66 23.70
CA ASP A 205 10.31 -11.55 24.63
C ASP A 205 9.16 -11.44 25.65
N ALA A 206 9.49 -11.46 26.94
CA ALA A 206 8.49 -11.50 28.02
C ALA A 206 7.59 -10.25 28.09
N LEU A 207 8.09 -9.07 27.72
CA LEU A 207 7.30 -7.84 27.70
C LEU A 207 6.29 -7.87 26.54
N HIS A 208 6.71 -8.40 25.40
CA HIS A 208 5.81 -8.63 24.27
C HIS A 208 4.73 -9.67 24.62
N LEU A 209 5.09 -10.75 25.31
CA LEU A 209 4.10 -11.75 25.74
C LEU A 209 3.05 -11.15 26.68
N ARG A 210 3.47 -10.33 27.63
CA ARG A 210 2.58 -9.59 28.54
C ARG A 210 1.63 -8.65 27.80
N CYS A 211 2.06 -8.08 26.68
CA CYS A 211 1.27 -7.14 25.88
C CYS A 211 0.43 -7.81 24.78
N LEU A 212 0.68 -9.09 24.47
CA LEU A 212 0.10 -9.79 23.33
C LEU A 212 -1.42 -9.78 23.35
N GLY A 213 -2.04 -10.08 24.49
CA GLY A 213 -3.50 -10.06 24.63
C GLY A 213 -4.10 -8.69 24.27
N LYS A 214 -3.51 -7.60 24.77
CA LYS A 214 -3.94 -6.23 24.47
C LYS A 214 -3.82 -5.87 22.98
N TRP A 215 -2.82 -6.41 22.29
CA TRP A 215 -2.67 -6.18 20.85
C TRP A 215 -3.69 -6.98 20.04
N LEU A 216 -3.93 -8.23 20.40
CA LEU A 216 -4.94 -9.09 19.77
C LEU A 216 -6.36 -8.55 19.93
N THR A 217 -6.71 -7.94 21.07
CA THR A 217 -8.03 -7.33 21.29
C THR A 217 -8.36 -6.18 20.32
N ARG A 218 -7.37 -5.59 19.65
CA ARG A 218 -7.60 -4.56 18.62
C ARG A 218 -8.16 -5.13 17.32
N HIS A 219 -8.20 -6.45 17.18
CA HIS A 219 -8.55 -7.14 15.94
C HIS A 219 -9.62 -8.24 16.20
N PRO A 220 -10.82 -7.87 16.67
CA PRO A 220 -11.86 -8.84 17.03
C PRO A 220 -12.34 -9.68 15.84
N ASP A 221 -12.27 -9.13 14.62
CA ASP A 221 -12.71 -9.81 13.40
C ASP A 221 -11.66 -10.80 12.84
N GLY A 222 -10.45 -10.81 13.41
CA GLY A 222 -9.36 -11.67 12.97
C GLY A 222 -8.06 -10.90 12.72
N VAL A 223 -6.97 -11.66 12.68
CA VAL A 223 -5.61 -11.12 12.62
C VAL A 223 -4.80 -11.83 11.55
N VAL A 224 -3.86 -11.09 10.95
CA VAL A 224 -2.81 -11.62 10.11
C VAL A 224 -1.50 -11.50 10.89
N LEU A 225 -0.84 -12.64 11.02
CA LEU A 225 0.56 -12.70 11.41
C LEU A 225 1.36 -12.75 10.11
N GLU A 226 2.28 -11.81 9.92
CA GLU A 226 3.19 -11.76 8.78
C GLU A 226 4.63 -11.96 9.28
N GLU A 227 5.44 -12.72 8.55
CA GLU A 227 6.84 -12.93 8.94
C GLU A 227 7.61 -11.60 9.04
N ALA A 228 8.43 -11.43 10.09
CA ALA A 228 9.36 -10.32 10.15
C ALA A 228 10.50 -10.54 9.14
N LEU A 229 10.60 -9.68 8.12
CA LEU A 229 11.62 -9.80 7.08
C LEU A 229 12.09 -8.42 6.56
N PRO A 230 13.36 -8.04 6.79
CA PRO A 230 14.34 -8.73 7.64
C PRO A 230 13.87 -8.77 9.10
N ALA A 231 14.20 -9.87 9.78
CA ALA A 231 13.95 -10.03 11.20
C ALA A 231 14.97 -9.20 11.99
N PRO A 232 14.57 -8.40 13.00
CA PRO A 232 15.51 -7.68 13.84
C PRO A 232 16.50 -8.62 14.54
N VAL A 233 17.80 -8.33 14.41
CA VAL A 233 18.84 -9.09 15.10
C VAL A 233 18.93 -8.63 16.55
N ARG A 234 18.85 -9.57 17.49
CA ARG A 234 18.95 -9.27 18.92
C ARG A 234 20.38 -8.84 19.28
N GLY A 235 20.50 -7.76 20.05
CA GLY A 235 21.80 -7.29 20.57
C GLY A 235 22.63 -6.46 19.60
N GLU A 236 22.13 -6.19 18.40
CA GLU A 236 22.78 -5.30 17.44
C GLU A 236 22.14 -3.91 17.44
N THR A 237 22.95 -2.88 17.19
CA THR A 237 22.53 -1.46 17.17
C THR A 237 22.28 -0.97 15.75
N TYR A 238 21.69 -1.79 14.89
CA TYR A 238 21.34 -1.36 13.53
C TYR A 238 19.93 -0.80 13.49
N ALA A 239 19.77 0.34 12.83
CA ALA A 239 18.45 0.88 12.52
C ALA A 239 17.80 0.05 11.41
N ALA A 240 16.48 -0.12 11.47
CA ALA A 240 15.74 -0.59 10.32
C ALA A 240 15.82 0.47 9.20
N VAL A 241 16.17 0.04 8.00
CA VAL A 241 16.28 0.92 6.82
C VAL A 241 15.32 0.44 5.75
N GLU A 242 14.60 1.38 5.16
CA GLU A 242 13.82 1.19 3.95
C GLU A 242 14.41 2.08 2.84
N LEU A 243 14.61 1.49 1.65
CA LEU A 243 15.15 2.20 0.49
C LEU A 243 14.04 2.31 -0.56
N VAL A 244 13.75 3.55 -0.97
CA VAL A 244 12.89 3.81 -2.14
C VAL A 244 13.79 3.89 -3.37
N VAL A 245 13.59 2.98 -4.32
CA VAL A 245 14.37 2.90 -5.55
C VAL A 245 13.49 3.30 -6.71
N GLU A 246 13.81 4.42 -7.35
CA GLU A 246 13.18 4.84 -8.60
C GLU A 246 13.79 4.09 -9.77
N THR A 247 12.95 3.46 -10.59
CA THR A 247 13.39 2.69 -11.76
C THR A 247 12.66 3.17 -13.00
N TYR A 248 13.41 3.41 -14.07
CA TYR A 248 12.85 3.82 -15.35
C TYR A 248 12.74 2.62 -16.29
N ARG A 249 11.67 2.59 -17.10
CA ARG A 249 11.67 1.72 -18.28
C ARG A 249 12.80 2.19 -19.20
N ALA A 250 13.62 1.27 -19.69
CA ALA A 250 14.59 1.61 -20.73
C ALA A 250 13.83 2.31 -21.88
N GLY A 251 14.18 3.55 -22.18
CA GLY A 251 13.52 4.34 -23.22
C GLY A 251 13.52 3.54 -24.52
N ARG A 252 12.36 3.40 -25.16
CA ARG A 252 12.34 2.93 -26.54
C ARG A 252 13.06 4.02 -27.34
N ALA A 253 14.18 3.67 -27.98
CA ALA A 253 14.76 4.56 -28.99
C ALA A 253 13.64 4.86 -29.99
N ASN A 254 13.36 6.15 -30.21
CA ASN A 254 12.41 6.59 -31.23
C ASN A 254 12.80 5.85 -32.52
N ARG A 255 11.92 4.95 -32.99
CA ARG A 255 12.06 4.49 -34.36
C ARG A 255 11.84 5.74 -35.19
N GLU A 256 12.91 6.24 -35.81
CA GLU A 256 12.78 7.11 -36.97
C GLU A 256 11.95 6.33 -37.99
N GLU A 257 10.64 6.59 -38.02
CA GLU A 257 9.83 6.25 -39.17
C GLU A 257 10.34 7.13 -40.31
N GLY A 258 11.12 6.47 -41.17
CA GLY A 258 11.69 7.05 -42.37
C GLY A 258 10.59 7.67 -43.24
N ARG A 259 10.97 8.82 -43.81
CA ARG A 259 10.29 9.62 -44.84
C ARG A 259 9.58 8.81 -45.92
#